data_AF-A0A3M2DVV7-F1
#
_entry.id   AF-A0A3M2DVV7-F1
#
_cell.length_a   1.000
_cell.length_b   1.000
_cell.length_c   1.000
_cell.angle_alpha   90.00
_cell.angle_beta   90.00
_cell.angle_gamma   90.00
#
_symmetry.space_group_name_H-M   'P 1'
#
loop_
_entity.id
_entity.type
_entity.pdbx_description
1 polymer ?
#
loop_
_entity_poly.entity_id
_entity_poly.type
_entity_poly.pdbx_seq_one_letter_code
_entity_poly.pdbx_strand_id
1 'polypeptide(L)'
;MEPIRLFFALNVGCTLTHYAPTWLRAYGDREERRRNRCAVWLFPPAVVVLAAATWERQTVLAFVLYAWDRFHAVMQNYGFARLYDAKHAGAPARWRRLDLAWLTAMAAMLTAWNMGLLVPLLEQLERVGIPIAHRRAVMTGIRATTTTVAVVITAIWLWDTVRRTRIDGRINSGRLAFLALITAGHGVMNTTTNVFLLGAHEKVYHSVQYCVLVWHYNRKRVAHARPDDVSPLLRWTAGPRGLWVYVGVLTLWTSIVFAIDAAWFRPLVGASGNTGLYTALFAALALTHYYFDSFLWRVRRADIRANL
;
A
#
# COMPACT_ATOMS: atom_id res chain seq x y z
N MET A 1 18.09 21.11 8.16
CA MET A 1 16.66 20.76 8.32
C MET A 1 16.55 19.89 9.57
N GLU A 2 15.66 20.18 10.51
CA GLU A 2 15.49 19.28 11.66
C GLU A 2 15.05 17.88 11.20
N PRO A 3 15.54 16.81 11.85
CA PRO A 3 15.19 15.44 11.49
C PRO A 3 13.68 15.28 11.33
N ILE A 4 12.85 15.72 12.28
CA ILE A 4 11.39 15.53 12.23
C ILE A 4 10.74 16.11 10.95
N ARG A 5 11.26 17.23 10.43
CA ARG A 5 10.76 17.85 9.20
C ARG A 5 11.12 17.04 7.97
N LEU A 6 12.31 16.41 7.96
CA LEU A 6 12.72 15.51 6.89
C LEU A 6 11.90 14.22 6.89
N PHE A 7 11.62 13.66 8.07
CA PHE A 7 10.73 12.51 8.21
C PHE A 7 9.34 12.82 7.65
N PHE A 8 8.76 13.97 8.01
CA PHE A 8 7.47 14.40 7.51
C PHE A 8 7.49 14.63 6.00
N ALA A 9 8.51 15.31 5.48
CA ALA A 9 8.67 15.54 4.04
C ALA A 9 8.80 14.24 3.24
N LEU A 10 9.57 13.26 3.73
CA LEU A 10 9.70 11.96 3.08
C LEU A 10 8.40 11.14 3.20
N ASN A 11 7.75 11.12 4.36
CA ASN A 11 6.52 10.36 4.55
C ASN A 11 5.37 10.96 3.74
N VAL A 12 5.03 12.23 3.96
CA VAL A 12 3.92 12.88 3.28
C VAL A 12 4.22 13.04 1.80
N GLY A 13 5.44 13.47 1.46
CA GLY A 13 5.89 13.61 0.09
C GLY A 13 5.80 12.30 -0.65
N CYS A 14 6.57 11.27 -0.29
CA CYS A 14 6.56 10.00 -1.03
C CYS A 14 5.18 9.32 -0.98
N THR A 15 4.49 9.33 0.16
CA THR A 15 3.17 8.70 0.31
C THR A 15 2.15 9.33 -0.62
N LEU A 16 1.98 10.65 -0.56
CA LEU A 16 0.98 11.32 -1.39
C LEU A 16 1.41 11.37 -2.86
N THR A 17 2.73 11.38 -3.15
CA THR A 17 3.23 11.29 -4.53
C THR A 17 2.78 10.00 -5.21
N HIS A 18 2.91 8.85 -4.54
CA HIS A 18 2.58 7.57 -5.17
C HIS A 18 1.07 7.31 -5.28
N TYR A 19 0.22 8.16 -4.71
CA TYR A 19 -1.23 8.11 -4.96
C TYR A 19 -1.56 8.64 -6.37
N ALA A 20 -0.77 9.58 -6.90
CA ALA A 20 -1.04 10.19 -8.20
C ALA A 20 -1.08 9.21 -9.37
N PRO A 21 -0.16 8.23 -9.51
CA PRO A 21 -0.25 7.19 -10.53
C PRO A 21 -1.55 6.38 -10.49
N THR A 22 -2.05 6.09 -9.28
CA THR A 22 -3.32 5.38 -9.08
C THR A 22 -4.48 6.18 -9.65
N TRP A 23 -4.54 7.48 -9.36
CA TRP A 23 -5.62 8.33 -9.83
C TRP A 23 -5.48 8.64 -11.32
N LEU A 24 -4.27 8.88 -11.80
CA LEU A 24 -3.98 9.05 -13.22
C LEU A 24 -4.47 7.84 -14.03
N ARG A 25 -4.30 6.62 -13.51
CA ARG A 25 -4.84 5.40 -14.12
C ARG A 25 -6.36 5.31 -13.97
N ALA A 26 -6.86 5.38 -12.74
CA ALA A 26 -8.27 5.21 -12.42
C ALA A 26 -9.16 6.21 -13.17
N TYR A 27 -8.72 7.46 -13.31
CA TYR A 27 -9.44 8.50 -14.06
C TYR A 27 -8.98 8.62 -15.51
N GLY A 28 -7.76 8.23 -15.86
CA GLY A 28 -7.22 8.37 -17.21
C GLY A 28 -7.62 7.26 -18.16
N ASP A 29 -7.90 6.04 -17.68
CA ASP A 29 -8.38 4.92 -18.51
C ASP A 29 -9.92 4.91 -18.54
N ARG A 30 -10.51 5.19 -19.72
CA ARG A 30 -11.96 5.26 -19.88
C ARG A 30 -12.63 3.90 -19.66
N GLU A 31 -11.97 2.82 -20.06
CA GLU A 31 -12.51 1.46 -19.89
C GLU A 31 -12.56 1.10 -18.40
N GLU A 32 -11.52 1.45 -17.66
CA GLU A 32 -11.48 1.27 -16.20
C GLU A 32 -12.52 2.12 -15.49
N ARG A 33 -12.59 3.43 -15.82
CA ARG A 33 -13.62 4.32 -15.27
C ARG A 33 -15.02 3.80 -15.53
N ARG A 34 -15.30 3.33 -16.75
CA ARG A 34 -16.64 2.83 -17.11
C ARG A 34 -16.98 1.58 -16.29
N ARG A 35 -16.01 0.67 -16.15
CA ARG A 35 -16.18 -0.58 -15.40
C ARG A 35 -16.39 -0.34 -13.91
N ASN A 36 -15.69 0.62 -13.33
CA ASN A 36 -15.74 0.94 -11.90
C ASN A 36 -16.45 2.27 -11.63
N ARG A 37 -17.42 2.67 -12.46
CA ARG A 37 -17.98 4.05 -12.48
C ARG A 37 -18.47 4.51 -11.11
N CYS A 38 -19.28 3.69 -10.43
CA CYS A 38 -19.80 4.02 -9.11
C CYS A 38 -18.66 4.16 -8.09
N ALA A 39 -17.71 3.22 -8.10
CA ALA A 39 -16.55 3.27 -7.23
C ALA A 39 -15.70 4.53 -7.46
N VAL A 40 -15.38 4.86 -8.71
CA VAL A 40 -14.52 6.00 -9.04
C VAL A 40 -15.16 7.33 -8.64
N TRP A 41 -16.47 7.49 -8.82
CA TRP A 41 -17.14 8.77 -8.56
C TRP A 41 -17.75 8.91 -7.16
N LEU A 42 -18.24 7.81 -6.56
CA LEU A 42 -18.95 7.85 -5.28
C LEU A 42 -18.06 7.50 -4.10
N PHE A 43 -17.02 6.68 -4.29
CA PHE A 43 -16.18 6.27 -3.16
C PHE A 43 -15.37 7.42 -2.56
N PRO A 44 -14.65 8.28 -3.34
CA PRO A 44 -13.93 9.41 -2.75
C PRO A 44 -14.82 10.35 -1.91
N PRO A 45 -15.97 10.87 -2.41
CA PRO A 45 -16.80 11.74 -1.60
C PRO A 45 -17.43 11.00 -0.42
N ALA A 46 -17.81 9.72 -0.56
CA ALA A 46 -18.33 8.93 0.56
C ALA A 46 -17.29 8.81 1.69
N VAL A 47 -16.01 8.60 1.35
CA VAL A 47 -14.96 8.51 2.37
C VAL A 47 -14.68 9.89 2.98
N VAL A 48 -14.71 10.98 2.20
CA VAL A 48 -14.59 12.35 2.75
C VAL A 48 -15.74 12.64 3.72
N VAL A 49 -16.97 12.29 3.38
CA VAL A 49 -18.14 12.45 4.26
C VAL A 49 -18.00 11.61 5.52
N LEU A 50 -17.59 10.35 5.40
CA LEU A 50 -17.31 9.48 6.55
C LEU A 50 -16.22 10.06 7.45
N ALA A 51 -15.14 10.56 6.84
CA ALA A 51 -14.03 11.14 7.55
C ALA A 51 -14.44 12.43 8.30
N ALA A 52 -15.27 13.27 7.69
CA ALA A 52 -15.86 14.43 8.33
C ALA A 52 -16.85 14.04 9.46
N ALA A 53 -17.71 13.05 9.24
CA ALA A 53 -18.66 12.56 10.24
C ALA A 53 -17.98 11.90 11.45
N THR A 54 -16.77 11.38 11.27
CA THR A 54 -15.96 10.77 12.33
C THR A 54 -14.91 11.71 12.90
N TRP A 55 -14.99 13.02 12.64
CA TRP A 55 -13.99 13.99 13.07
C TRP A 55 -13.72 14.00 14.58
N GLU A 56 -14.74 13.79 15.41
CA GLU A 56 -14.60 13.73 16.86
C GLU A 56 -14.16 12.34 17.35
N ARG A 57 -14.23 11.33 16.46
CA ARG A 57 -13.88 9.92 16.69
C ARG A 57 -12.75 9.46 15.78
N GLN A 58 -11.74 10.32 15.62
CA GLN A 58 -10.57 10.14 14.72
C GLN A 58 -9.86 8.82 14.94
N THR A 59 -9.95 8.30 16.14
CA THR A 59 -9.31 7.06 16.53
C THR A 59 -9.89 5.83 15.86
N VAL A 60 -11.21 5.78 15.66
CA VAL A 60 -11.86 4.69 14.91
C VAL A 60 -11.42 4.75 13.45
N LEU A 61 -11.39 5.95 12.87
CA LEU A 61 -10.93 6.16 11.50
C LEU A 61 -9.46 5.79 11.33
N ALA A 62 -8.60 6.19 12.28
CA ALA A 62 -7.18 5.84 12.29
C ALA A 62 -6.98 4.32 12.40
N PHE A 63 -7.80 3.62 13.17
CA PHE A 63 -7.76 2.16 13.25
C PHE A 63 -8.15 1.49 11.93
N VAL A 64 -9.26 1.91 11.32
CA VAL A 64 -9.70 1.40 10.01
C VAL A 64 -8.62 1.65 8.96
N LEU A 65 -8.06 2.86 8.96
CA LEU A 65 -6.99 3.24 8.05
C LEU A 65 -5.77 2.34 8.24
N TYR A 66 -5.36 2.11 9.48
CA TYR A 66 -4.23 1.26 9.81
C TYR A 66 -4.43 -0.20 9.34
N ALA A 67 -5.57 -0.80 9.66
CA ALA A 67 -5.89 -2.16 9.24
C ALA A 67 -5.90 -2.27 7.70
N TRP A 68 -6.45 -1.27 7.02
CA TRP A 68 -6.51 -1.23 5.57
C TRP A 68 -5.13 -1.00 4.92
N ASP A 69 -4.26 -0.16 5.51
CA ASP A 69 -2.86 0.03 5.08
C ASP A 69 -2.11 -1.31 5.08
N ARG A 70 -2.22 -2.07 6.18
CA ARG A 70 -1.57 -3.39 6.29
C ARG A 70 -2.13 -4.39 5.28
N PHE A 71 -3.45 -4.45 5.12
CA PHE A 71 -4.08 -5.30 4.12
C PHE A 71 -3.67 -4.93 2.69
N HIS A 72 -3.69 -3.63 2.37
CA HIS A 72 -3.29 -3.10 1.07
C HIS A 72 -1.83 -3.48 0.74
N ALA A 73 -0.90 -3.27 1.68
CA ALA A 73 0.50 -3.63 1.50
C ALA A 73 0.67 -5.14 1.22
N VAL A 74 -0.06 -6.02 1.93
CA VAL A 74 -0.05 -7.46 1.66
C VAL A 74 -0.54 -7.77 0.24
N MET A 75 -1.70 -7.22 -0.13
CA MET A 75 -2.32 -7.50 -1.44
C MET A 75 -1.50 -6.97 -2.60
N GLN A 76 -0.85 -5.82 -2.42
CA GLN A 76 0.02 -5.21 -3.41
C GLN A 76 1.32 -5.99 -3.57
N ASN A 77 2.00 -6.36 -2.48
CA ASN A 77 3.19 -7.22 -2.54
C ASN A 77 2.86 -8.60 -3.14
N TYR A 78 1.68 -9.13 -2.82
CA TYR A 78 1.19 -10.35 -3.44
C TYR A 78 0.97 -10.17 -4.97
N GLY A 79 0.40 -9.04 -5.38
CA GLY A 79 0.24 -8.65 -6.78
C GLY A 79 1.58 -8.55 -7.52
N PHE A 80 2.57 -7.89 -6.92
CA PHE A 80 3.94 -7.81 -7.43
C PHE A 80 4.58 -9.19 -7.58
N ALA A 81 4.44 -10.07 -6.60
CA ALA A 81 4.93 -11.45 -6.70
C ALA A 81 4.30 -12.20 -7.89
N ARG A 82 3.04 -11.90 -8.26
CA ARG A 82 2.38 -12.49 -9.43
C ARG A 82 2.93 -11.96 -10.75
N LEU A 83 3.57 -10.79 -10.80
CA LEU A 83 4.27 -10.29 -11.99
C LEU A 83 5.40 -11.21 -12.40
N TYR A 84 6.18 -11.65 -11.42
CA TYR A 84 7.28 -12.58 -11.63
C TYR A 84 6.77 -13.96 -12.06
N ASP A 85 5.62 -14.39 -11.54
CA ASP A 85 4.96 -15.62 -12.00
C ASP A 85 4.37 -15.48 -13.41
N ALA A 86 3.83 -14.32 -13.82
CA ALA A 86 3.31 -14.13 -15.18
C ALA A 86 4.40 -14.27 -16.25
N LYS A 87 5.66 -13.97 -15.89
CA LYS A 87 6.85 -14.15 -16.74
C LYS A 87 7.37 -15.60 -16.76
N HIS A 88 6.88 -16.47 -15.87
CA HIS A 88 7.25 -17.89 -15.78
C HIS A 88 6.00 -18.75 -15.97
N ALA A 89 5.83 -19.34 -17.15
CA ALA A 89 4.63 -20.10 -17.52
C ALA A 89 4.21 -21.11 -16.44
N GLY A 90 3.00 -20.93 -15.88
CA GLY A 90 2.25 -22.02 -15.23
C GLY A 90 2.47 -22.26 -13.74
N ALA A 91 2.70 -21.22 -12.92
CA ALA A 91 2.67 -21.34 -11.46
C ALA A 91 1.35 -22.00 -10.95
N PRO A 92 1.40 -23.18 -10.29
CA PRO A 92 0.22 -23.84 -9.75
C PRO A 92 -0.59 -22.94 -8.80
N ALA A 93 -1.92 -23.09 -8.79
CA ALA A 93 -2.80 -22.29 -7.93
C ALA A 93 -2.46 -22.38 -6.44
N ARG A 94 -1.85 -23.49 -6.00
CA ARG A 94 -1.35 -23.68 -4.64
C ARG A 94 -0.19 -22.74 -4.26
N TRP A 95 0.69 -22.36 -5.19
CA TRP A 95 1.77 -21.37 -4.94
C TRP A 95 1.20 -20.02 -4.53
N ARG A 96 0.20 -19.58 -5.28
CA ARG A 96 -0.49 -18.32 -5.05
C ARG A 96 -1.12 -18.23 -3.66
N ARG A 97 -1.75 -19.31 -3.20
CA ARG A 97 -2.35 -19.36 -1.87
C ARG A 97 -1.30 -19.37 -0.77
N LEU A 98 -0.21 -20.12 -0.94
CA LEU A 98 0.84 -20.22 0.06
C LEU A 98 1.66 -18.93 0.17
N ASP A 99 1.95 -18.26 -0.94
CA ASP A 99 2.59 -16.94 -0.95
C ASP A 99 1.72 -15.89 -0.26
N LEU A 100 0.41 -15.89 -0.51
CA LEU A 100 -0.51 -14.98 0.18
C LEU A 100 -0.61 -15.28 1.68
N ALA A 101 -0.72 -16.56 2.05
CA ALA A 101 -0.74 -16.98 3.45
C ALA A 101 0.53 -16.55 4.18
N TRP A 102 1.68 -16.75 3.53
CA TRP A 102 2.98 -16.37 4.08
C TRP A 102 3.12 -14.85 4.24
N LEU A 103 2.80 -14.07 3.20
CA LEU A 103 2.81 -12.60 3.28
C LEU A 103 1.89 -12.08 4.39
N THR A 104 0.70 -12.68 4.52
CA THR A 104 -0.28 -12.30 5.56
C THR A 104 0.24 -12.65 6.96
N ALA A 105 0.78 -13.85 7.14
CA ALA A 105 1.31 -14.30 8.42
C ALA A 105 2.53 -13.48 8.86
N MET A 106 3.44 -13.16 7.93
CA MET A 106 4.55 -12.24 8.16
C MET A 106 4.04 -10.86 8.56
N ALA A 107 3.15 -10.24 7.79
CA ALA A 107 2.62 -8.91 8.10
C ALA A 107 1.93 -8.85 9.48
N ALA A 108 1.17 -9.89 9.84
CA ALA A 108 0.53 -10.00 11.15
C ALA A 108 1.54 -10.11 12.29
N MET A 109 2.57 -10.97 12.14
CA MET A 109 3.65 -11.09 13.12
C MET A 109 4.39 -9.76 13.29
N LEU A 110 4.80 -9.13 12.19
CA LEU A 110 5.54 -7.87 12.23
C LEU A 110 4.71 -6.76 12.88
N THR A 111 3.41 -6.70 12.59
CA THR A 111 2.47 -5.78 13.26
C THR A 111 2.38 -6.03 14.76
N ALA A 112 2.32 -7.30 15.20
CA ALA A 112 2.25 -7.66 16.61
C ALA A 112 3.52 -7.35 17.39
N TRP A 113 4.68 -7.42 16.73
CA TRP A 113 5.98 -7.16 17.36
C TRP A 113 6.34 -5.68 17.37
N ASN A 114 5.89 -4.90 16.38
CA ASN A 114 6.00 -3.46 16.37
C ASN A 114 5.00 -2.79 17.35
N MET A 115 5.43 -2.59 18.60
CA MET A 115 4.61 -2.04 19.68
C MET A 115 3.98 -0.69 19.36
N GLY A 116 4.61 0.13 18.51
CA GLY A 116 4.07 1.43 18.10
C GLY A 116 2.75 1.31 17.31
N LEU A 117 2.44 0.12 16.79
CA LEU A 117 1.26 -0.11 15.95
C LEU A 117 0.14 -0.85 16.69
N LEU A 118 0.47 -1.77 17.59
CA LEU A 118 -0.52 -2.57 18.34
C LEU A 118 -1.06 -1.86 19.60
N VAL A 119 -0.24 -1.04 20.25
CA VAL A 119 -0.64 -0.34 21.49
C VAL A 119 -1.79 0.65 21.24
N PRO A 120 -1.75 1.51 20.18
CA PRO A 120 -2.86 2.39 19.87
C PRO A 120 -4.17 1.62 19.62
N LEU A 121 -4.10 0.44 18.98
CA LEU A 121 -5.27 -0.43 18.78
C LEU A 121 -5.89 -0.86 20.11
N LEU A 122 -5.08 -1.39 21.03
CA LEU A 122 -5.58 -1.85 22.33
C LEU A 122 -6.16 -0.70 23.16
N GLU A 123 -5.53 0.48 23.12
CA GLU A 123 -6.10 1.70 23.72
C GLU A 123 -7.42 2.12 23.08
N GLN A 124 -7.58 1.98 21.76
CA GLN A 124 -8.84 2.29 21.10
C GLN A 124 -9.96 1.33 21.47
N LEU A 125 -9.66 0.03 21.58
CA LEU A 125 -10.65 -0.96 22.03
C LEU A 125 -11.16 -0.63 23.44
N GLU A 126 -10.27 -0.27 24.36
CA GLU A 126 -10.66 0.17 25.71
C GLU A 126 -11.51 1.45 25.67
N ARG A 127 -11.17 2.43 24.82
CA ARG A 127 -11.96 3.67 24.67
C ARG A 127 -13.36 3.46 24.11
N VAL A 128 -13.59 2.41 23.33
CA VAL A 128 -14.94 2.03 22.86
C VAL A 128 -15.65 1.05 23.80
N GLY A 129 -15.12 0.87 25.03
CA GLY A 129 -15.77 0.10 26.08
C GLY A 129 -15.47 -1.40 26.03
N ILE A 130 -14.43 -1.84 25.31
CA ILE A 130 -13.98 -3.24 25.32
C ILE A 130 -12.89 -3.38 26.39
N PRO A 131 -13.21 -3.92 27.59
CA PRO A 131 -12.23 -4.01 28.67
C PRO A 131 -11.15 -5.04 28.33
N ILE A 132 -9.89 -4.62 28.43
CA ILE A 132 -8.72 -5.51 28.25
C ILE A 132 -8.09 -5.76 29.61
N ALA A 133 -8.73 -6.62 30.40
CA ALA A 133 -8.13 -7.12 31.63
C ALA A 133 -6.84 -7.87 31.27
N HIS A 134 -5.70 -7.41 31.76
CA HIS A 134 -4.36 -7.96 31.47
C HIS A 134 -3.80 -7.68 30.06
N ARG A 135 -3.76 -6.40 29.67
CA ARG A 135 -3.07 -5.90 28.46
C ARG A 135 -1.75 -6.60 28.14
N ARG A 136 -0.87 -6.81 29.13
CA ARG A 136 0.41 -7.52 28.93
C ARG A 136 0.22 -8.97 28.47
N ALA A 137 -0.71 -9.71 29.10
CA ALA A 137 -1.00 -11.09 28.72
C ALA A 137 -1.60 -11.17 27.31
N VAL A 138 -2.51 -10.25 26.97
CA VAL A 138 -3.10 -10.15 25.63
C VAL A 138 -2.03 -9.87 24.58
N MET A 139 -1.13 -8.91 24.82
CA MET A 139 -0.03 -8.59 23.91
C MET A 139 0.93 -9.78 23.74
N THR A 140 1.28 -10.47 24.83
CA THR A 140 2.10 -11.69 24.77
C THR A 140 1.40 -12.79 23.98
N GLY A 141 0.09 -12.99 24.19
CA GLY A 141 -0.71 -13.98 23.47
C GLY A 141 -0.79 -13.70 21.97
N ILE A 142 -1.04 -12.44 21.58
CA ILE A 142 -1.06 -12.01 20.17
C ILE A 142 0.31 -12.25 19.52
N ARG A 143 1.41 -11.86 20.20
CA ARG A 143 2.77 -12.07 19.71
C ARG A 143 3.10 -13.55 19.55
N ALA A 144 2.84 -14.36 20.57
CA ALA A 144 3.08 -15.79 20.53
C ALA A 144 2.29 -16.45 19.39
N THR A 145 0.99 -16.15 19.29
CA THR A 145 0.11 -16.71 18.25
C THR A 145 0.57 -16.31 16.85
N THR A 146 0.79 -15.02 16.60
CA THR A 146 1.21 -14.53 15.28
C THR A 146 2.59 -15.05 14.89
N THR A 147 3.54 -15.14 15.83
CA THR A 147 4.85 -15.76 15.61
C THR A 147 4.73 -17.26 15.32
N THR A 148 3.95 -18.02 16.08
CA THR A 148 3.76 -19.45 15.81
C THR A 148 3.16 -19.68 14.43
N VAL A 149 2.11 -18.94 14.06
CA VAL A 149 1.50 -19.04 12.73
C VAL A 149 2.51 -18.67 11.63
N ALA A 150 3.26 -17.58 11.81
CA ALA A 150 4.32 -17.16 10.92
C ALA A 150 5.40 -18.23 10.71
N VAL A 151 5.88 -18.85 11.79
CA VAL A 151 6.89 -19.91 11.74
C VAL A 151 6.36 -21.15 11.02
N VAL A 152 5.15 -21.60 11.36
CA VAL A 152 4.53 -22.78 10.74
C VAL A 152 4.32 -22.55 9.24
N ILE A 153 3.73 -21.42 8.85
CA ILE A 153 3.49 -21.11 7.43
C ILE A 153 4.81 -20.93 6.68
N THR A 154 5.85 -20.35 7.30
CA THR A 154 7.19 -20.24 6.70
C THR A 154 7.82 -21.60 6.50
N ALA A 155 7.72 -22.52 7.46
CA ALA A 155 8.23 -23.87 7.34
C ALA A 155 7.53 -24.62 6.19
N ILE A 156 6.21 -24.52 6.09
CA ILE A 156 5.43 -25.11 4.98
C ILE A 156 5.84 -24.47 3.65
N TRP A 157 5.99 -23.15 3.59
CA TRP A 157 6.40 -22.42 2.40
C TRP A 157 7.82 -22.79 1.93
N LEU A 158 8.77 -22.92 2.85
CA LEU A 158 10.14 -23.35 2.56
C LEU A 158 10.18 -24.80 2.09
N TRP A 159 9.50 -25.70 2.79
CA TRP A 159 9.39 -27.11 2.40
C TRP A 159 8.80 -27.25 1.00
N ASP A 160 7.69 -26.55 0.71
CA ASP A 160 7.05 -26.56 -0.59
C ASP A 160 7.98 -25.99 -1.68
N THR A 161 8.72 -24.92 -1.37
CA THR A 161 9.69 -24.33 -2.28
C THR A 161 10.83 -25.30 -2.59
N VAL A 162 11.52 -25.83 -1.57
CA VAL A 162 12.67 -26.74 -1.72
C VAL A 162 12.27 -28.05 -2.40
N ARG A 163 11.14 -28.64 -2.02
CA ARG A 163 10.66 -29.88 -2.63
C ARG A 163 10.49 -29.71 -4.13
N ARG A 164 10.00 -28.54 -4.58
CA ARG A 164 9.74 -28.28 -5.99
C ARG A 164 10.96 -27.87 -6.77
N THR A 165 11.88 -27.12 -6.16
CA THR A 165 13.16 -26.85 -6.82
C THR A 165 13.87 -28.17 -7.14
N ARG A 166 13.75 -29.17 -6.26
CA ARG A 166 14.29 -30.52 -6.47
C ARG A 166 13.51 -31.39 -7.46
N ILE A 167 12.17 -31.36 -7.45
CA ILE A 167 11.34 -32.23 -8.32
C ILE A 167 11.14 -31.62 -9.71
N ASP A 168 10.77 -30.35 -9.79
CA ASP A 168 10.31 -29.72 -11.03
C ASP A 168 11.45 -29.01 -11.77
N GLY A 169 12.63 -28.85 -11.14
CA GLY A 169 13.79 -28.12 -11.68
C GLY A 169 13.52 -26.62 -11.95
N ARG A 170 12.34 -26.12 -11.55
CA ARG A 170 11.85 -24.78 -11.87
C ARG A 170 11.94 -23.88 -10.65
N ILE A 171 12.80 -22.86 -10.72
CA ILE A 171 12.91 -21.81 -9.70
C ILE A 171 12.48 -20.49 -10.33
N ASN A 172 11.49 -19.84 -9.75
CA ASN A 172 11.19 -18.44 -10.06
C ASN A 172 12.08 -17.54 -9.18
N SER A 173 13.33 -17.35 -9.60
CA SER A 173 14.33 -16.59 -8.84
C SER A 173 13.91 -15.16 -8.59
N GLY A 174 13.27 -14.51 -9.57
CA GLY A 174 12.73 -13.15 -9.42
C GLY A 174 11.67 -13.05 -8.33
N ARG A 175 10.74 -14.01 -8.27
CA ARG A 175 9.74 -14.08 -7.20
C ARG A 175 10.39 -14.27 -5.84
N LEU A 176 11.31 -15.23 -5.72
CA LEU A 176 11.97 -15.54 -4.45
C LEU A 176 12.83 -14.37 -3.95
N ALA A 177 13.60 -13.74 -4.85
CA ALA A 177 14.39 -12.56 -4.52
C ALA A 177 13.51 -11.40 -4.06
N PHE A 178 12.36 -11.19 -4.72
CA PHE A 178 11.40 -10.17 -4.32
C PHE A 178 10.81 -10.44 -2.92
N LEU A 179 10.35 -11.66 -2.65
CA LEU A 179 9.80 -12.03 -1.34
C LEU A 179 10.88 -11.95 -0.23
N ALA A 180 12.11 -12.35 -0.52
CA ALA A 180 13.24 -12.23 0.39
C ALA A 180 13.59 -10.76 0.70
N LEU A 181 13.65 -9.91 -0.34
CA LEU A 181 13.94 -8.49 -0.18
C LEU A 181 12.89 -7.79 0.69
N ILE A 182 11.60 -8.05 0.43
CA ILE A 182 10.51 -7.50 1.24
C ILE A 182 10.63 -7.96 2.69
N THR A 183 10.93 -9.23 2.91
CA THR A 183 10.98 -9.79 4.27
C THR A 183 12.17 -9.27 5.04
N ALA A 184 13.35 -9.22 4.42
CA ALA A 184 14.53 -8.60 5.01
C ALA A 184 14.26 -7.13 5.36
N GLY A 185 13.65 -6.41 4.43
CA GLY A 185 13.21 -5.04 4.63
C GLY A 185 12.32 -4.85 5.85
N HIS A 186 11.23 -5.60 5.95
CA HIS A 186 10.34 -5.56 7.11
C HIS A 186 11.01 -6.05 8.41
N GLY A 187 11.95 -7.00 8.33
CA GLY A 187 12.74 -7.47 9.47
C GLY A 187 13.58 -6.35 10.08
N VAL A 188 14.32 -5.61 9.24
CA VAL A 188 15.10 -4.44 9.66
C VAL A 188 14.19 -3.38 10.31
N MET A 189 12.99 -3.17 9.77
CA MET A 189 12.01 -2.23 10.34
C MET A 189 11.56 -2.62 11.76
N ASN A 190 11.51 -3.92 12.08
CA ASN A 190 11.12 -4.37 13.42
C ASN A 190 12.25 -4.32 14.45
N THR A 191 13.49 -4.18 13.99
CA THR A 191 14.66 -4.06 14.87
C THR A 191 15.03 -2.62 15.22
N THR A 192 14.30 -1.64 14.67
CA THR A 192 14.61 -0.22 14.86
C THR A 192 13.43 0.55 15.42
N THR A 193 13.70 1.42 16.38
CA THR A 193 12.77 2.47 16.85
C THR A 193 12.94 3.77 16.08
N ASN A 194 13.88 3.81 15.13
CA ASN A 194 14.18 4.98 14.34
C ASN A 194 13.07 5.20 13.30
N VAL A 195 12.23 6.19 13.54
CA VAL A 195 11.13 6.60 12.65
C VAL A 195 11.62 6.91 11.23
N PHE A 196 12.85 7.39 11.04
CA PHE A 196 13.43 7.63 9.71
C PHE A 196 13.60 6.35 8.92
N LEU A 197 14.18 5.32 9.53
CA LEU A 197 14.40 4.04 8.87
C LEU A 197 13.06 3.39 8.54
N LEU A 198 12.10 3.45 9.48
CA LEU A 198 10.70 3.04 9.31
C LEU A 198 10.05 3.70 8.10
N GLY A 199 10.11 5.04 8.01
CA GLY A 199 9.54 5.80 6.90
C GLY A 199 10.28 5.59 5.57
N ALA A 200 11.61 5.50 5.59
CA ALA A 200 12.41 5.34 4.38
C ALA A 200 12.13 4.00 3.69
N HIS A 201 12.06 2.90 4.44
CA HIS A 201 11.79 1.60 3.83
C HIS A 201 10.32 1.41 3.48
N GLU A 202 9.38 1.64 4.41
CA GLU A 202 7.95 1.41 4.11
C GLU A 202 7.41 2.42 3.11
N LYS A 203 7.88 3.67 3.09
CA LYS A 203 7.30 4.72 2.25
C LYS A 203 8.16 5.05 1.03
N VAL A 204 9.48 5.22 1.13
CA VAL A 204 10.28 5.61 -0.07
C VAL A 204 10.43 4.44 -1.04
N TYR A 205 10.94 3.29 -0.58
CA TYR A 205 11.13 2.12 -1.44
C TYR A 205 9.81 1.71 -2.10
N HIS A 206 8.74 1.60 -1.30
CA HIS A 206 7.42 1.27 -1.79
C HIS A 206 6.90 2.29 -2.81
N SER A 207 6.96 3.59 -2.50
CA SER A 207 6.45 4.65 -3.38
C SER A 207 7.17 4.66 -4.73
N VAL A 208 8.50 4.54 -4.71
CA VAL A 208 9.30 4.50 -5.95
C VAL A 208 8.97 3.25 -6.75
N GLN A 209 8.96 2.09 -6.10
CA GLN A 209 8.61 0.82 -6.73
C GLN A 209 7.22 0.89 -7.39
N TYR A 210 6.23 1.42 -6.68
CA TYR A 210 4.87 1.59 -7.15
C TYR A 210 4.80 2.53 -8.35
N CYS A 211 5.39 3.73 -8.23
CA CYS A 211 5.40 4.71 -9.32
C CYS A 211 6.01 4.15 -10.60
N VAL A 212 7.10 3.38 -10.51
CA VAL A 212 7.75 2.76 -11.66
C VAL A 212 6.85 1.67 -12.28
N LEU A 213 6.27 0.80 -11.45
CA LEU A 213 5.44 -0.30 -11.93
C LEU A 213 4.16 0.18 -12.60
N VAL A 214 3.47 1.16 -12.01
CA VAL A 214 2.26 1.74 -12.59
C VAL A 214 2.57 2.51 -13.86
N TRP A 215 3.70 3.21 -13.93
CA TRP A 215 4.13 3.87 -15.16
C TRP A 215 4.39 2.87 -16.28
N HIS A 216 5.11 1.79 -16.00
CA HIS A 216 5.36 0.72 -16.97
C HIS A 216 4.07 0.06 -17.45
N TYR A 217 3.15 -0.19 -16.52
CA TYR A 217 1.81 -0.69 -16.83
C TYR A 217 1.05 0.24 -17.77
N ASN A 218 1.01 1.53 -17.43
CA ASN A 218 0.33 2.55 -18.22
C ASN A 218 0.96 2.71 -19.61
N ARG A 219 2.28 2.56 -19.73
CA ARG A 219 2.99 2.58 -21.02
C ARG A 219 2.55 1.44 -21.92
N LYS A 220 2.51 0.21 -21.40
CA LYS A 220 1.97 -0.94 -22.13
C LYS A 220 0.50 -0.74 -22.48
N ARG A 221 -0.32 -0.25 -21.55
CA ARG A 221 -1.73 0.04 -21.78
C ARG A 221 -1.93 1.05 -22.91
N VAL A 222 -1.22 2.16 -22.90
CA VAL A 222 -1.32 3.20 -23.93
C VAL A 222 -0.83 2.71 -25.29
N ALA A 223 0.19 1.85 -25.34
CA ALA A 223 0.71 1.30 -26.59
C ALA A 223 -0.32 0.43 -27.34
N HIS A 224 -1.27 -0.19 -26.64
CA HIS A 224 -2.28 -1.10 -27.22
C HIS A 224 -3.71 -0.54 -27.17
N ALA A 225 -3.92 0.60 -26.52
CA ALA A 225 -5.25 1.21 -26.39
C ALA A 225 -5.64 2.02 -27.63
N ARG A 226 -6.93 2.07 -27.94
CA ARG A 226 -7.44 3.03 -28.93
C ARG A 226 -7.29 4.45 -28.35
N PRO A 227 -7.09 5.49 -29.19
CA PRO A 227 -6.95 6.86 -28.71
C PRO A 227 -8.10 7.32 -27.80
N ASP A 228 -9.32 6.85 -28.05
CA ASP A 228 -10.50 7.18 -27.24
C ASP A 228 -10.60 6.41 -25.93
N ASP A 229 -9.84 5.34 -25.72
CA ASP A 229 -9.92 4.54 -24.49
C ASP A 229 -9.08 5.12 -23.35
N VAL A 230 -8.15 6.02 -23.66
CA VAL A 230 -7.22 6.63 -22.71
C VAL A 230 -7.24 8.15 -22.82
N SER A 231 -7.12 8.85 -21.69
CA SER A 231 -7.11 10.31 -21.66
C SER A 231 -5.82 10.90 -22.27
N PRO A 232 -5.85 12.16 -22.77
CA PRO A 232 -4.65 12.83 -23.26
C PRO A 232 -3.50 12.88 -22.24
N LEU A 233 -3.82 13.14 -20.96
CA LEU A 233 -2.84 13.18 -19.88
C LEU A 233 -2.17 11.81 -19.66
N LEU A 234 -2.96 10.73 -19.66
CA LEU A 234 -2.43 9.37 -19.54
C LEU A 234 -1.54 9.02 -20.74
N ARG A 235 -1.93 9.41 -21.97
CA ARG A 235 -1.08 9.22 -23.17
C ARG A 235 0.22 10.00 -23.10
N TRP A 236 0.18 11.22 -22.59
CA TRP A 236 1.37 12.09 -22.51
C TRP A 236 2.38 11.55 -21.49
N THR A 237 1.91 11.17 -20.31
CA THR A 237 2.73 10.58 -19.24
C THR A 237 3.25 9.17 -19.56
N ALA A 238 2.57 8.41 -20.41
CA ALA A 238 2.95 7.04 -20.75
C ALA A 238 3.51 6.89 -22.18
N GLY A 239 3.69 7.99 -22.91
CA GLY A 239 4.20 8.00 -24.29
C GLY A 239 5.74 7.91 -24.41
N PRO A 240 6.31 8.10 -25.62
CA PRO A 240 7.76 7.96 -25.87
C PRO A 240 8.66 8.85 -25.03
N ARG A 241 8.23 10.10 -24.75
CA ARG A 241 8.89 11.03 -23.80
C ARG A 241 8.20 11.06 -22.43
N GLY A 242 7.34 10.07 -22.19
CA GLY A 242 6.40 10.10 -21.07
C GLY A 242 7.05 10.02 -19.70
N LEU A 243 8.27 9.47 -19.58
CA LEU A 243 8.97 9.40 -18.29
C LEU A 243 9.16 10.79 -17.66
N TRP A 244 9.67 11.76 -18.43
CA TRP A 244 9.93 13.11 -17.91
C TRP A 244 8.64 13.86 -17.61
N VAL A 245 7.62 13.67 -18.46
CA VAL A 245 6.28 14.21 -18.24
C VAL A 245 5.70 13.64 -16.95
N TYR A 246 5.81 12.32 -16.76
CA TYR A 246 5.32 11.62 -15.59
C TYR A 246 6.02 12.11 -14.33
N VAL A 247 7.36 12.19 -14.34
CA VAL A 247 8.13 12.79 -13.24
C VAL A 247 7.69 14.23 -12.99
N GLY A 248 7.49 15.03 -14.03
CA GLY A 248 6.99 16.41 -13.92
C GLY A 248 5.60 16.49 -13.27
N VAL A 249 4.68 15.61 -13.65
CA VAL A 249 3.34 15.50 -13.05
C VAL A 249 3.43 15.08 -11.58
N LEU A 250 4.28 14.10 -11.25
CA LEU A 250 4.50 13.69 -9.87
C LEU A 250 5.10 14.82 -9.02
N THR A 251 6.10 15.51 -9.54
CA THR A 251 6.71 16.68 -8.87
C THR A 251 5.69 17.79 -8.69
N LEU A 252 4.91 18.13 -9.72
CA LEU A 252 3.86 19.14 -9.63
C LEU A 252 2.81 18.76 -8.58
N TRP A 253 2.33 17.52 -8.60
CA TRP A 253 1.39 17.00 -7.62
C TRP A 253 1.94 17.11 -6.18
N THR A 254 3.18 16.70 -5.98
CA THR A 254 3.88 16.79 -4.69
C THR A 254 4.00 18.23 -4.21
N SER A 255 4.37 19.14 -5.11
CA SER A 255 4.47 20.57 -4.81
C SER A 255 3.12 21.18 -4.44
N ILE A 256 2.03 20.80 -5.14
CA ILE A 256 0.67 21.23 -4.81
C ILE A 256 0.28 20.74 -3.42
N VAL A 257 0.53 19.47 -3.11
CA VAL A 257 0.25 18.89 -1.79
C VAL A 257 1.00 19.64 -0.69
N PHE A 258 2.30 19.92 -0.86
CA PHE A 258 3.07 20.70 0.12
C PHE A 258 2.62 22.15 0.22
N ALA A 259 2.20 22.77 -0.89
CA ALA A 259 1.68 24.13 -0.88
C ALA A 259 0.35 24.20 -0.12
N ILE A 260 -0.56 23.25 -0.34
CA ILE A 260 -1.82 23.16 0.40
C ILE A 260 -1.56 22.86 1.88
N ASP A 261 -0.63 21.96 2.20
CA ASP A 261 -0.19 21.69 3.58
C ASP A 261 0.29 22.96 4.28
N ALA A 262 1.18 23.70 3.62
CA ALA A 262 1.79 24.90 4.16
C ALA A 262 0.81 26.07 4.31
N ALA A 263 -0.01 26.32 3.29
CA ALA A 263 -0.87 27.50 3.23
C ALA A 263 -2.19 27.32 3.99
N TRP A 264 -2.73 26.10 4.06
CA TRP A 264 -4.05 25.84 4.64
C TRP A 264 -3.99 24.89 5.82
N PHE A 265 -3.41 23.69 5.67
CA PHE A 265 -3.54 22.67 6.72
C PHE A 265 -2.80 23.02 8.01
N ARG A 266 -1.50 23.34 7.94
CA ARG A 266 -0.73 23.64 9.15
C ARG A 266 -1.27 24.85 9.91
N PRO A 267 -1.65 25.97 9.25
CA PRO A 267 -2.32 27.07 9.93
C PRO A 267 -3.64 26.68 10.58
N LEU A 268 -4.51 25.92 9.87
CA LEU A 268 -5.80 25.49 10.41
C LEU A 268 -5.66 24.57 11.64
N VAL A 269 -4.73 23.61 11.58
CA VAL A 269 -4.43 22.73 12.73
C VAL A 269 -3.82 23.53 13.88
N GLY A 270 -2.90 24.46 13.59
CA GLY A 270 -2.30 25.33 14.61
C GLY A 270 -3.31 26.23 15.31
N ALA A 271 -4.27 26.79 14.56
CA ALA A 271 -5.30 27.67 15.10
C ALA A 271 -6.38 26.90 15.90
N SER A 272 -6.76 25.70 15.43
CA SER A 272 -7.80 24.89 16.08
C SER A 272 -7.29 24.01 17.21
N GLY A 273 -5.98 23.73 17.26
CA GLY A 273 -5.41 22.69 18.12
C GLY A 273 -5.90 21.27 17.78
N ASN A 274 -6.70 21.09 16.72
CA ASN A 274 -7.37 19.84 16.42
C ASN A 274 -6.81 19.22 15.13
N THR A 275 -6.15 18.08 15.27
CA THR A 275 -5.58 17.31 14.15
C THR A 275 -6.62 16.52 13.34
N GLY A 276 -7.91 16.64 13.68
CA GLY A 276 -8.98 15.85 13.06
C GLY A 276 -9.17 16.06 11.59
N LEU A 277 -9.07 17.31 11.14
CA LEU A 277 -9.13 17.64 9.71
C LEU A 277 -8.09 16.89 8.95
N TYR A 278 -6.89 16.90 9.51
CA TYR A 278 -5.73 16.32 8.92
C TYR A 278 -5.89 14.80 8.84
N THR A 279 -6.24 14.15 9.96
CA THR A 279 -6.46 12.70 10.00
C THR A 279 -7.60 12.29 9.05
N ALA A 280 -8.70 13.03 9.03
CA ALA A 280 -9.86 12.76 8.20
C ALA A 280 -9.53 12.83 6.71
N LEU A 281 -8.90 13.93 6.27
CA LEU A 281 -8.57 14.12 4.86
C LEU A 281 -7.46 13.19 4.41
N PHE A 282 -6.44 12.98 5.23
CA PHE A 282 -5.41 11.99 4.95
C PHE A 282 -6.01 10.59 4.83
N ALA A 283 -6.91 10.21 5.73
CA ALA A 283 -7.61 8.93 5.66
C ALA A 283 -8.45 8.82 4.38
N ALA A 284 -9.14 9.89 3.97
CA ALA A 284 -9.91 9.90 2.74
C ALA A 284 -9.04 9.69 1.49
N LEU A 285 -7.89 10.36 1.41
CA LEU A 285 -6.93 10.18 0.33
C LEU A 285 -6.35 8.76 0.31
N ALA A 286 -5.91 8.27 1.46
CA ALA A 286 -5.30 6.95 1.61
C ALA A 286 -6.29 5.81 1.30
N LEU A 287 -7.50 5.83 1.88
CA LEU A 287 -8.53 4.83 1.62
C LEU A 287 -8.96 4.83 0.15
N THR A 288 -9.08 6.00 -0.47
CA THR A 288 -9.37 6.11 -1.91
C THR A 288 -8.27 5.48 -2.74
N HIS A 289 -7.00 5.79 -2.44
CA HIS A 289 -5.86 5.16 -3.08
C HIS A 289 -5.91 3.64 -2.92
N TYR A 290 -6.03 3.13 -1.68
CA TYR A 290 -6.04 1.69 -1.43
C TYR A 290 -7.16 0.97 -2.18
N TYR A 291 -8.34 1.59 -2.26
CA TYR A 291 -9.49 1.02 -2.95
C TYR A 291 -9.29 1.01 -4.48
N PHE A 292 -8.83 2.11 -5.07
CA PHE A 292 -8.57 2.18 -6.51
C PHE A 292 -7.43 1.27 -6.93
N ASP A 293 -6.42 1.11 -6.08
CA ASP A 293 -5.30 0.25 -6.38
C ASP A 293 -5.70 -1.23 -6.41
N SER A 294 -6.77 -1.60 -5.69
CA SER A 294 -7.38 -2.92 -5.80
C SER A 294 -7.84 -3.27 -7.22
N PHE A 295 -8.02 -2.29 -8.11
CA PHE A 295 -8.36 -2.54 -9.51
C PHE A 295 -7.16 -3.07 -10.30
N LEU A 296 -5.94 -2.63 -9.96
CA LEU A 296 -4.70 -3.04 -10.59
C LEU A 296 -4.26 -4.43 -10.10
N TRP A 297 -4.46 -4.73 -8.82
CA TRP A 297 -4.03 -6.01 -8.23
C TRP A 297 -4.96 -7.20 -8.52
N ARG A 298 -5.96 -7.03 -9.38
CA ARG A 298 -6.79 -8.12 -9.90
C ARG A 298 -6.07 -8.90 -11.00
N VAL A 299 -4.89 -9.46 -10.70
CA VAL A 299 -4.01 -10.19 -11.64
C VAL A 299 -4.65 -11.47 -12.24
N ARG A 300 -5.82 -11.89 -11.73
CA ARG A 300 -6.65 -12.92 -12.37
C ARG A 300 -7.22 -12.48 -13.72
N ARG A 301 -7.27 -11.19 -13.99
CA ARG A 301 -7.79 -10.62 -15.23
C ARG A 301 -6.73 -10.63 -16.34
N ALA A 302 -7.14 -11.03 -17.54
CA ALA A 302 -6.24 -11.15 -18.68
C ALA A 302 -5.72 -9.79 -19.15
N ASP A 303 -6.58 -8.77 -19.18
CA ASP A 303 -6.21 -7.39 -19.56
C ASP A 303 -5.15 -6.81 -18.61
N ILE A 304 -5.30 -7.05 -17.31
CA ILE A 304 -4.31 -6.64 -16.31
C ILE A 304 -2.98 -7.37 -16.56
N ARG A 305 -2.98 -8.69 -16.74
CA ARG A 305 -1.74 -9.45 -17.00
C ARG A 305 -1.02 -9.05 -18.27
N ALA A 306 -1.75 -8.70 -19.34
CA ALA A 306 -1.15 -8.29 -20.60
C ALA A 306 -0.37 -6.97 -20.48
N ASN A 307 -0.79 -6.09 -19.56
CA ASN A 307 -0.21 -4.78 -19.36
C ASN A 307 0.80 -4.72 -18.20
N LEU A 308 0.88 -5.74 -17.36
CA LEU A 308 1.88 -5.91 -16.29
C LEU A 308 3.21 -6.42 -16.88
#